data_AF-A0A7C5TQS3-F1
#
_entry.id   AF-A0A7C5TQS3-F1
#
_cell.length_a   1.000
_cell.length_b   1.000
_cell.length_c   1.000
_cell.angle_alpha   90.00
_cell.angle_beta   90.00
_cell.angle_gamma   90.00
#
_symmetry.space_group_name_H-M   'P 1'
#
loop_
_entity.id
_entity.type
_entity.pdbx_description
1 polymer ?
#
loop_
_entity_poly.entity_id
_entity_poly.type
_entity_poly.pdbx_seq_one_letter_code
_entity_poly.pdbx_strand_id
1 'polypeptide(L)'
;MTAPQEGARINGAEVHAMSELLDNRRYRMEKLKEMILRLHEGADPETLKEEFREILDDVGTAELSAMETELMEEGLPQEEVQRMCDVHALLFRDSFGGAGDVTDTPGHPVHTFRLENAEIRQLVHRYRETIERLLG
;
A
#
# COMPACT_ATOMS: atom_id res chain seq x y z
N MET A 1 6.83 45.76 36.86
CA MET A 1 8.04 44.91 36.93
C MET A 1 7.53 43.56 37.41
N THR A 2 7.42 42.50 36.63
CA THR A 2 8.19 41.95 35.52
C THR A 2 7.29 40.91 34.85
N ALA A 3 7.26 40.80 33.52
CA ALA A 3 6.71 39.60 32.87
C ALA A 3 7.47 38.36 33.38
N PRO A 4 6.82 37.19 33.53
CA PRO A 4 7.34 36.07 32.74
C PRO A 4 6.40 34.86 32.46
N GLN A 5 6.86 34.10 31.47
CA GLN A 5 6.58 32.72 31.07
C GLN A 5 5.24 32.39 30.39
N GLU A 6 5.26 32.67 29.09
CA GLU A 6 4.77 31.83 27.99
C GLU A 6 5.12 30.35 28.22
N GLY A 7 4.26 29.65 28.95
CA GLY A 7 4.17 28.19 28.90
C GLY A 7 3.05 27.85 27.92
N ALA A 8 3.38 27.18 26.81
CA ALA A 8 2.38 26.64 25.89
C ALA A 8 1.43 25.73 26.68
N ARG A 9 0.27 26.28 27.07
CA ARG A 9 -0.77 25.52 27.76
C ARG A 9 -1.49 24.71 26.69
N ILE A 10 -1.07 23.47 26.51
CA ILE A 10 -1.90 22.49 25.81
C ILE A 10 -3.22 22.37 26.57
N ASN A 11 -4.33 22.64 25.90
CA ASN A 11 -5.63 22.60 26.56
C ASN A 11 -6.04 21.15 26.84
N GLY A 12 -6.70 20.88 27.96
CA GLY A 12 -7.11 19.50 28.33
C GLY A 12 -7.97 18.80 27.26
N ALA A 13 -8.70 19.56 26.43
CA ALA A 13 -9.44 19.05 25.27
C ALA A 13 -8.54 18.62 24.11
N GLU A 14 -7.42 19.33 23.87
CA GLU A 14 -6.44 18.99 22.83
C GLU A 14 -5.62 17.75 23.23
N VAL A 15 -5.31 17.61 24.53
CA VAL A 15 -4.63 16.41 25.05
C VAL A 15 -5.54 15.18 24.96
N HIS A 16 -6.83 15.32 25.26
CA HIS A 16 -7.81 14.24 25.11
C HIS A 16 -7.99 13.84 23.64
N ALA A 17 -8.19 14.81 22.75
CA ALA A 17 -8.32 14.54 21.32
C ALA A 17 -7.05 13.92 20.72
N MET A 18 -5.87 14.35 21.15
CA MET A 18 -4.60 13.75 20.74
C MET A 18 -4.43 12.33 21.28
N SER A 19 -4.84 12.07 22.53
CA SER A 19 -4.86 10.70 23.08
C SER A 19 -5.81 9.81 22.28
N GLU A 20 -7.04 10.25 22.00
CA GLU A 20 -8.01 9.48 21.22
C GLU A 20 -7.54 9.21 19.79
N LEU A 21 -6.85 10.16 19.15
CA LEU A 21 -6.25 9.97 17.82
C LEU A 21 -5.07 8.98 17.86
N LEU A 22 -4.23 9.04 18.90
CA LEU A 22 -3.13 8.11 19.11
C LEU A 22 -3.64 6.70 19.42
N ASP A 23 -4.69 6.58 20.24
CA ASP A 23 -5.35 5.32 20.59
C ASP A 23 -6.03 4.70 19.37
N ASN A 24 -6.69 5.52 18.54
CA ASN A 24 -7.30 5.07 17.29
C ASN A 24 -6.24 4.59 16.28
N ARG A 25 -5.14 5.33 16.12
CA ARG A 25 -4.01 4.91 15.28
C ARG A 25 -3.43 3.58 15.76
N ARG A 26 -3.14 3.46 17.06
CA ARG A 26 -2.56 2.25 17.64
C ARG A 26 -3.48 1.04 17.45
N TYR A 27 -4.78 1.22 17.70
CA TYR A 27 -5.79 0.19 17.46
C TYR A 27 -5.80 -0.30 16.01
N ARG A 28 -5.75 0.63 15.03
CA ARG A 28 -5.72 0.27 13.61
C ARG A 28 -4.44 -0.48 13.22
N MET A 29 -3.30 -0.10 13.78
CA MET A 29 -2.03 -0.80 13.55
C MET A 29 -2.03 -2.21 14.14
N GLU A 30 -2.51 -2.36 15.38
CA GLU A 30 -2.63 -3.68 16.02
C GLU A 30 -3.58 -4.59 15.24
N LYS A 31 -4.70 -4.05 14.74
CA LYS A 31 -5.65 -4.78 13.90
C LYS A 31 -5.09 -5.17 12.54
N LEU A 32 -4.37 -4.27 11.88
CA LEU A 32 -3.75 -4.56 10.60
C LEU A 32 -2.70 -5.67 10.71
N LYS A 33 -1.88 -5.61 11.76
CA LYS A 33 -0.91 -6.65 12.11
C LYS A 33 -1.58 -7.98 12.41
N GLU A 34 -2.66 -8.00 13.19
CA GLU A 34 -3.45 -9.20 13.46
C GLU A 34 -3.96 -9.84 12.15
N MET A 35 -4.50 -9.04 11.23
CA MET A 35 -4.99 -9.54 9.94
C MET A 35 -3.86 -10.11 9.06
N ILE A 36 -2.70 -9.44 9.00
CA ILE A 36 -1.53 -9.92 8.26
C ILE A 36 -1.03 -11.27 8.79
N LEU A 37 -1.03 -11.44 10.11
CA LEU A 37 -0.67 -12.72 10.75
C LEU A 37 -1.71 -13.81 10.47
N ARG A 38 -3.01 -13.50 10.58
CA ARG A 38 -4.11 -14.44 10.29
C ARG A 38 -4.06 -14.95 8.85
N LEU A 39 -3.79 -14.07 7.89
CA LEU A 39 -3.63 -14.46 6.48
C LEU A 39 -2.43 -15.38 6.28
N HIS A 40 -1.31 -15.12 6.96
CA HIS A 40 -0.14 -16.01 6.96
C HIS A 40 -0.46 -17.39 7.57
N GLU A 41 -1.28 -17.45 8.61
CA GLU A 41 -1.76 -18.69 9.22
C GLU A 41 -2.77 -19.46 8.35
N GLY A 42 -3.15 -18.92 7.19
CA GLY A 42 -4.01 -19.58 6.20
C GLY A 42 -5.50 -19.23 6.31
N ALA A 43 -5.84 -18.09 6.94
CA ALA A 43 -7.21 -17.57 6.90
C ALA A 43 -7.64 -17.25 5.46
N ASP A 44 -8.95 -17.41 5.18
CA ASP A 44 -9.50 -17.13 3.86
C ASP A 44 -9.47 -15.61 3.56
N PRO A 45 -8.73 -15.17 2.52
CA PRO A 45 -8.62 -13.76 2.17
C PRO A 45 -9.96 -13.07 1.92
N GLU A 46 -10.95 -13.78 1.38
CA GLU A 46 -12.26 -13.18 1.07
C GLU A 46 -13.04 -12.85 2.35
N THR A 47 -12.79 -13.57 3.44
CA THR A 47 -13.42 -13.29 4.75
C THR A 47 -12.82 -12.08 5.49
N LEU A 48 -11.63 -11.65 5.07
CA LEU A 48 -10.89 -10.53 5.68
C LEU A 48 -10.94 -9.26 4.83
N LYS A 49 -11.46 -9.34 3.62
CA LYS A 49 -11.42 -8.28 2.62
C LYS A 49 -12.20 -7.03 2.99
N GLU A 50 -13.36 -7.19 3.62
CA GLU A 50 -14.18 -6.07 4.09
C GLU A 50 -13.52 -5.38 5.30
N GLU A 51 -13.09 -6.15 6.29
CA GLU A 51 -12.37 -5.66 7.48
C GLU A 51 -11.06 -4.94 7.11
N PHE A 52 -10.31 -5.50 6.16
CA PHE A 52 -9.06 -4.93 5.68
C PHE A 52 -9.26 -3.64 4.90
N ARG A 53 -10.33 -3.54 4.11
CA ARG A 53 -10.67 -2.32 3.37
C ARG A 53 -11.02 -1.16 4.30
N GLU A 54 -11.86 -1.42 5.30
CA GLU A 54 -12.26 -0.40 6.29
C GLU A 54 -11.05 0.16 7.05
N ILE A 55 -10.07 -0.69 7.38
CA ILE A 55 -8.87 -0.25 8.09
C ILE A 55 -7.90 0.48 7.17
N LEU A 56 -7.71 0.00 5.94
CA LEU A 56 -6.78 0.61 4.98
C LEU A 56 -7.20 1.97 4.45
N ASP A 57 -8.51 2.23 4.30
CA ASP A 57 -9.00 3.52 3.80
C ASP A 57 -8.47 4.69 4.67
N ASP A 58 -8.19 4.43 5.95
CA ASP A 58 -7.66 5.42 6.89
C ASP A 58 -6.14 5.30 7.13
N VAL A 59 -5.46 4.25 6.62
CA VAL A 59 -4.03 3.99 6.90
C VAL A 59 -3.16 4.53 5.77
N GLY A 60 -2.27 5.47 6.13
CA GLY A 60 -1.33 6.06 5.18
C GLY A 60 -0.15 5.15 4.83
N THR A 61 0.50 5.41 3.68
CA THR A 61 1.71 4.66 3.26
C THR A 61 2.84 4.72 4.28
N ALA A 62 3.02 5.85 4.96
CA ALA A 62 4.02 6.01 6.02
C ALA A 62 3.71 5.17 7.26
N GLU A 63 2.43 4.94 7.57
CA GLU A 63 2.01 4.13 8.71
C GLU A 63 2.20 2.64 8.40
N LEU A 64 1.93 2.21 7.15
CA LEU A 64 2.25 0.86 6.69
C LEU A 64 3.74 0.54 6.81
N SER A 65 4.61 1.42 6.32
CA SER A 65 6.06 1.20 6.40
C SER A 65 6.59 1.20 7.85
N ALA A 66 5.96 1.98 8.74
CA ALA A 66 6.30 1.96 10.16
C ALA A 66 5.96 0.61 10.81
N MET A 67 4.77 0.06 10.50
CA MET A 67 4.36 -1.27 10.96
C MET A 67 5.27 -2.38 10.42
N GLU A 68 5.66 -2.34 9.14
CA GLU A 68 6.62 -3.29 8.57
C GLU A 68 7.96 -3.26 9.32
N THR A 69 8.41 -2.06 9.69
CA THR A 69 9.63 -1.88 10.48
C THR A 69 9.49 -2.48 11.87
N GLU A 70 8.37 -2.24 12.55
CA GLU A 70 8.07 -2.81 13.87
C GLU A 70 8.06 -4.35 13.83
N LEU A 71 7.48 -4.95 12.80
CA LEU A 71 7.49 -6.41 12.62
C LEU A 71 8.92 -6.97 12.49
N MET A 72 9.81 -6.26 11.79
CA MET A 72 11.21 -6.63 11.69
C MET A 72 11.94 -6.49 13.04
N GLU A 73 11.65 -5.43 13.80
CA GLU A 73 12.22 -5.22 15.14
C GLU A 73 11.77 -6.28 16.15
N GLU A 74 10.56 -6.81 16.01
CA GLU A 74 10.05 -7.94 16.80
C GLU A 74 10.67 -9.30 16.43
N GLY A 75 11.53 -9.33 15.42
CA GLY A 75 12.33 -10.50 15.06
C GLY A 75 11.85 -11.25 13.83
N LEU A 76 10.86 -10.74 13.09
CA LEU A 76 10.52 -11.31 11.78
C LEU A 76 11.60 -10.95 10.75
N PRO A 77 12.12 -11.92 9.98
CA PRO A 77 13.07 -11.62 8.91
C PRO A 77 12.46 -10.69 7.87
N GLN A 78 13.23 -9.73 7.36
CA GLN A 78 12.80 -8.81 6.29
C GLN A 78 12.17 -9.55 5.11
N GLU A 79 12.75 -10.67 4.70
CA GLU A 79 12.23 -11.46 3.58
C GLU A 79 10.84 -12.05 3.87
N GLU A 80 10.55 -12.37 5.13
CA GLU A 80 9.23 -12.86 5.54
C GLU A 80 8.22 -11.72 5.57
N VAL A 81 8.59 -10.56 6.12
CA VAL A 81 7.75 -9.36 6.09
C VAL A 81 7.40 -8.98 4.65
N GLN A 82 8.38 -8.98 3.74
CA GLN A 82 8.14 -8.69 2.32
C GLN A 82 7.21 -9.71 1.66
N ARG A 83 7.40 -11.01 1.92
CA ARG A 83 6.52 -12.06 1.40
C ARG A 83 5.07 -11.87 1.85
N MET A 84 4.86 -11.55 3.13
CA MET A 84 3.53 -11.28 3.68
C MET A 84 2.91 -10.04 3.02
N CYS A 85 3.68 -8.96 2.85
CA CYS A 85 3.20 -7.74 2.19
C CYS A 85 2.81 -7.99 0.72
N ASP A 86 3.62 -8.72 -0.05
CA ASP A 86 3.37 -8.97 -1.47
C ASP A 86 2.09 -9.81 -1.69
N VAL A 87 1.88 -10.85 -0.87
CA VAL A 87 0.69 -11.71 -0.95
C VAL A 87 -0.57 -10.92 -0.63
N HIS A 88 -0.56 -10.10 0.42
CA HIS A 88 -1.74 -9.32 0.82
C HIS A 88 -1.98 -8.15 -0.15
N ALA A 89 -0.94 -7.48 -0.65
CA ALA A 89 -1.08 -6.42 -1.65
C ALA A 89 -1.75 -6.92 -2.94
N LEU A 90 -1.46 -8.16 -3.35
CA LEU A 90 -2.11 -8.79 -4.51
C LEU A 90 -3.58 -9.12 -4.24
N LEU A 91 -3.91 -9.57 -3.03
CA LEU A 91 -5.28 -9.90 -2.62
C LEU A 91 -6.15 -8.66 -2.47
N PHE A 92 -5.56 -7.53 -2.07
CA PHE A 92 -6.26 -6.29 -1.79
C PHE A 92 -6.05 -5.20 -2.85
N ARG A 93 -5.42 -5.53 -3.99
CA ARG A 93 -5.19 -4.61 -5.12
C ARG A 93 -6.46 -3.88 -5.57
N ASP A 94 -7.60 -4.56 -5.53
CA ASP A 94 -8.89 -4.00 -5.91
C ASP A 94 -9.51 -3.13 -4.79
N SER A 95 -9.07 -3.31 -3.54
CA SER A 95 -9.44 -2.45 -2.40
C SER A 95 -8.68 -1.12 -2.44
N PHE A 96 -7.45 -1.08 -2.98
CA PHE A 96 -6.66 0.15 -3.16
C PHE A 96 -7.14 1.05 -4.34
N GLY A 97 -8.40 0.94 -4.75
CA GLY A 97 -8.90 1.53 -5.99
C GLY A 97 -8.63 3.03 -6.15
N GLY A 98 -8.21 3.43 -7.35
CA GLY A 98 -8.59 4.73 -7.93
C GLY A 98 -7.55 5.86 -7.95
N ALA A 99 -6.25 5.58 -8.06
CA ALA A 99 -5.39 6.59 -8.69
C ALA A 99 -5.86 6.72 -10.15
N GLY A 100 -6.55 7.82 -10.48
CA GLY A 100 -7.13 8.06 -11.80
C GLY A 100 -6.14 7.70 -12.92
N ASP A 101 -6.64 7.05 -13.97
CA ASP A 101 -5.78 6.32 -14.92
C ASP A 101 -4.82 7.26 -15.68
N VAL A 102 -3.67 7.49 -15.08
CA VAL A 102 -2.57 8.27 -15.66
C VAL A 102 -2.06 7.60 -16.95
N THR A 103 -2.42 6.33 -17.16
CA THR A 103 -2.07 5.57 -18.35
C THR A 103 -2.83 6.01 -19.60
N ASP A 104 -3.94 6.74 -19.45
CA ASP A 104 -4.76 7.26 -20.56
C ASP A 104 -4.57 8.77 -20.79
N THR A 105 -3.68 9.44 -20.06
CA THR A 105 -3.48 10.89 -20.18
C THR A 105 -2.50 11.23 -21.32
N PRO A 106 -2.94 11.88 -22.41
CA PRO A 106 -2.04 12.25 -23.51
C PRO A 106 -0.95 13.22 -23.03
N GLY A 107 0.31 12.92 -23.38
CA GLY A 107 1.48 13.68 -22.93
C GLY A 107 2.12 13.17 -21.63
N HIS A 108 1.46 12.29 -20.88
CA HIS A 108 2.10 11.63 -19.74
C HIS A 108 3.11 10.55 -20.22
N PRO A 109 4.30 10.42 -19.60
CA PRO A 109 5.28 9.41 -20.00
C PRO A 109 4.73 7.98 -19.99
N VAL A 110 3.94 7.63 -18.97
CA VAL A 110 3.34 6.28 -18.84
C VAL A 110 2.38 5.96 -20.00
N HIS A 111 1.55 6.91 -20.43
CA HIS A 111 0.70 6.75 -21.60
C HIS A 111 1.53 6.49 -22.86
N THR A 112 2.55 7.31 -23.09
CA THR A 112 3.43 7.21 -24.27
C THR A 112 4.17 5.87 -24.31
N PHE A 113 4.76 5.45 -23.18
CA PHE A 113 5.45 4.17 -23.09
C PHE A 113 4.54 2.98 -23.33
N ARG A 114 3.26 3.04 -22.94
CA ARG A 114 2.31 1.96 -23.23
C ARG A 114 2.01 1.84 -24.71
N LEU A 115 1.81 2.96 -25.40
CA LEU A 115 1.61 2.98 -26.85
C LEU A 115 2.84 2.44 -27.58
N GLU A 116 4.04 2.91 -27.22
CA GLU A 116 5.30 2.43 -27.79
C GLU A 116 5.48 0.92 -27.57
N ASN A 117 5.21 0.43 -26.35
CA ASN A 117 5.29 -0.98 -26.03
C ASN A 117 4.29 -1.83 -26.82
N ALA A 118 3.07 -1.32 -27.07
CA ALA A 118 2.07 -2.00 -27.89
C ALA A 118 2.55 -2.14 -29.34
N GLU A 119 3.11 -1.08 -29.92
CA GLU A 119 3.65 -1.09 -31.29
C GLU A 119 4.88 -1.99 -31.43
N ILE A 120 5.79 -1.97 -30.46
CA ILE A 120 6.96 -2.88 -30.43
C ILE A 120 6.50 -4.34 -30.42
N ARG A 121 5.50 -4.68 -29.60
CA ARG A 121 4.95 -6.05 -29.54
C ARG A 121 4.39 -6.50 -30.89
N GLN A 122 3.63 -5.63 -31.56
CA GLN A 122 3.11 -5.92 -32.90
C GLN A 122 4.24 -6.10 -33.92
N LEU A 123 5.26 -5.24 -33.89
CA LEU A 123 6.40 -5.34 -34.80
C LEU A 123 7.16 -6.65 -34.62
N VAL A 124 7.44 -7.03 -33.37
CA VAL A 124 8.08 -8.30 -33.02
C VAL A 124 7.24 -9.48 -33.52
N HIS A 125 5.91 -9.43 -33.36
CA HIS A 125 5.03 -10.48 -33.85
C HIS A 125 5.12 -10.65 -35.37
N ARG A 126 5.00 -9.54 -36.13
CA ARG A 126 5.13 -9.57 -37.60
C ARG A 126 6.46 -10.12 -38.08
N TYR A 127 7.56 -9.79 -37.39
CA TYR A 127 8.87 -10.34 -37.74
C TYR A 127 8.96 -11.84 -37.47
N ARG A 128 8.38 -12.33 -36.37
CA ARG A 128 8.33 -13.77 -36.09
C ARG A 128 7.58 -14.52 -37.18
N GLU A 129 6.39 -14.06 -37.56
CA GLU A 129 5.61 -14.67 -38.65
C GLU A 129 6.38 -14.69 -39.97
N THR A 130 7.10 -13.60 -40.27
CA THR A 130 7.90 -13.51 -41.50
C THR A 130 9.06 -14.49 -41.49
N ILE A 131 9.76 -14.61 -40.36
CA ILE A 131 10.86 -15.56 -40.18
C ILE A 131 10.35 -17.00 -40.32
N GLU A 132 9.24 -17.33 -39.67
CA GLU A 132 8.62 -18.66 -39.75
C GLU A 132 8.27 -19.03 -41.20
N ARG A 133 7.73 -18.09 -41.98
CA ARG A 133 7.43 -18.31 -43.41
C ARG A 133 8.67 -18.49 -44.29
N LEU A 134 9.82 -17.95 -43.90
CA LEU A 134 11.06 -18.06 -44.68
C LEU A 134 11.88 -19.30 -44.32
N LEU A 135 11.72 -19.83 -43.11
CA LEU A 135 12.46 -20.96 -42.59
C LEU A 135 11.65 -22.27 -42.54
N GLY A 136 10.33 -22.21 -42.71
CA GLY A 136 9.43 -23.36 -42.90
C GLY A 136 9.14 -23.63 -44.36
#